data_AF-A0A937C363-F1
#
_entry.id   AF-A0A937C363-F1
#
_cell.length_a   1.000
_cell.length_b   1.000
_cell.length_c   1.000
_cell.angle_alpha   90.00
_cell.angle_beta   90.00
_cell.angle_gamma   90.00
#
_symmetry.space_group_name_H-M   'P 1'
#
loop_
_entity.id
_entity.type
_entity.pdbx_description
1 polymer ?
#
loop_
_entity_poly.entity_id
_entity_poly.type
_entity_poly.pdbx_seq_one_letter_code
_entity_poly.pdbx_strand_id
1 'polypeptide(L)'
;MKMYLLDAGGAGLLVAFIALGILFLFIAILLEAIIMTVFKYNVFKKAFLHSLIVNVASLCVGFILQEFFSDGLDTSQWVILLILYGVTLVVETPLLYAMNRSKPLFKAIQVSLVMNFLTYIILYLFSM
;
A
#
# COMPACT_ATOMS: atom_id res chain seq x y z
N MET A 1 -0.25 38.18 -16.81
CA MET A 1 1.00 37.56 -16.34
C MET A 1 0.95 36.91 -14.95
N LYS A 2 0.04 37.29 -14.04
CA LYS A 2 -0.03 36.67 -12.69
C LYS A 2 -0.73 35.30 -12.61
N MET A 3 -1.73 35.03 -13.46
CA MET A 3 -2.41 33.71 -13.49
C MET A 3 -1.50 32.56 -13.96
N TYR A 4 -0.65 32.80 -14.97
CA TYR A 4 0.22 31.75 -15.54
C TYR A 4 1.33 31.25 -14.59
N LEU A 5 1.82 32.10 -13.68
CA LEU A 5 2.81 31.68 -12.67
C LEU A 5 2.18 30.87 -11.53
N LEU A 6 0.94 31.18 -11.15
CA LEU A 6 0.19 30.41 -10.16
C LEU A 6 -0.20 29.03 -10.71
N ASP A 7 -0.56 28.97 -11.99
CA ASP A 7 -0.92 27.73 -12.69
C ASP A 7 0.31 26.84 -12.96
N ALA A 8 1.45 27.43 -13.34
CA ALA A 8 2.72 26.71 -13.43
C ALA A 8 3.23 26.23 -12.06
N GLY A 9 3.03 27.03 -11.00
CA GLY A 9 3.33 26.63 -9.63
C GLY A 9 2.44 25.49 -9.13
N GLY A 10 1.14 25.54 -9.41
CA GLY A 10 0.17 24.50 -9.08
C GLY A 10 0.46 23.18 -9.82
N ALA A 11 0.73 23.25 -11.13
CA ALA A 11 1.12 22.08 -11.92
C ALA A 11 2.45 21.48 -11.43
N GLY A 12 3.45 22.30 -11.13
CA GLY A 12 4.73 21.83 -10.59
C GLY A 12 4.60 21.14 -9.23
N LEU A 13 3.77 21.68 -8.33
CA LEU A 13 3.49 21.09 -7.03
C LEU A 13 2.76 19.74 -7.17
N LEU A 14 1.76 19.67 -8.06
CA LEU A 14 0.99 18.45 -8.32
C LEU A 14 1.89 17.34 -8.89
N VAL A 15 2.77 17.68 -9.84
CA VAL A 15 3.78 16.75 -10.38
C VAL A 15 4.71 16.24 -9.28
N ALA A 16 5.15 17.11 -8.36
CA ALA A 16 6.01 16.71 -7.25
C ALA A 16 5.30 15.73 -6.29
N PHE A 17 4.03 15.99 -5.94
CA PHE A 17 3.24 15.10 -5.10
C PHE A 17 3.00 13.74 -5.77
N ILE A 18 2.68 13.71 -7.06
CA ILE A 18 2.55 12.46 -7.83
C ILE A 18 3.88 11.69 -7.83
N ALA A 19 5.00 12.38 -8.08
CA ALA A 19 6.32 11.74 -8.10
C ALA A 19 6.67 11.11 -6.75
N LEU A 20 6.38 11.81 -5.64
CA LEU A 20 6.57 11.28 -4.28
C LEU A 20 5.66 10.07 -4.00
N GLY A 21 4.39 10.13 -4.42
CA GLY A 21 3.47 9.01 -4.28
C GLY A 21 3.91 7.76 -5.06
N ILE A 22 4.38 7.95 -6.30
CA ILE A 22 4.94 6.86 -7.12
C ILE A 22 6.21 6.28 -6.48
N LEU A 23 7.09 7.12 -5.95
CA LEU A 23 8.30 6.68 -5.28
C LEU A 23 7.97 5.84 -4.03
N PHE A 24 7.01 6.29 -3.22
CA PHE A 24 6.56 5.56 -2.03
C PHE A 24 5.96 4.19 -2.41
N LEU A 25 5.11 4.16 -3.43
CA LEU A 25 4.53 2.92 -3.96
C LEU A 25 5.63 1.96 -4.43
N PHE A 26 6.65 2.46 -5.13
CA PHE A 26 7.75 1.63 -5.60
C PHE A 26 8.57 1.04 -4.44
N ILE A 27 8.83 1.82 -3.38
CA ILE A 27 9.52 1.35 -2.17
C ILE A 27 8.69 0.27 -1.48
N ALA A 28 7.37 0.47 -1.31
CA ALA A 28 6.47 -0.52 -0.74
C ALA A 28 6.52 -1.84 -1.52
N ILE A 29 6.43 -1.75 -2.86
CA ILE A 29 6.49 -2.93 -3.73
C ILE A 29 7.82 -3.69 -3.58
N LEU A 30 8.94 -2.98 -3.53
CA LEU A 30 10.26 -3.59 -3.33
C LEU A 30 10.36 -4.29 -1.98
N LEU A 31 9.93 -3.62 -0.91
CA LEU A 31 10.01 -4.15 0.45
C LEU A 31 9.18 -5.43 0.60
N GLU A 32 7.96 -5.42 0.08
CA GLU A 32 7.10 -6.60 0.05
C GLU A 32 7.64 -7.74 -0.82
N ALA A 33 8.22 -7.42 -1.98
CA ALA A 33 8.86 -8.42 -2.83
C ALA A 33 10.03 -9.10 -2.10
N ILE A 34 10.81 -8.34 -1.33
CA ILE A 34 11.88 -8.86 -0.48
C ILE A 34 11.28 -9.78 0.59
N ILE A 35 10.24 -9.36 1.31
CA ILE A 35 9.60 -10.17 2.36
C ILE A 35 9.05 -11.48 1.78
N MET A 36 8.32 -11.44 0.67
CA MET A 36 7.83 -12.63 -0.03
C MET A 36 8.95 -13.59 -0.41
N THR A 37 10.11 -13.06 -0.81
CA THR A 37 11.28 -13.85 -1.18
C THR A 37 11.93 -14.48 0.05
N VAL A 38 12.13 -13.71 1.13
CA VAL A 38 12.69 -14.17 2.42
C VAL A 38 11.82 -15.28 3.03
N PHE A 39 10.50 -15.12 3.00
CA PHE A 39 9.55 -16.12 3.49
C PHE A 39 9.39 -17.33 2.55
N LYS A 40 10.14 -17.39 1.45
CA LYS A 40 10.05 -18.47 0.43
C LYS A 40 8.62 -18.63 -0.09
N TYR A 41 7.90 -17.52 -0.25
CA TYR A 41 6.55 -17.50 -0.80
C TYR A 41 6.61 -17.57 -2.33
N ASN A 42 7.50 -16.78 -2.95
CA ASN A 42 7.78 -16.77 -4.38
C ASN A 42 9.25 -16.44 -4.66
N VAL A 43 9.69 -16.70 -5.90
CA VAL A 43 10.95 -16.17 -6.44
C VAL A 43 10.82 -14.67 -6.66
N PHE A 44 11.91 -13.90 -6.50
CA PHE A 44 11.90 -12.44 -6.50
C PHE A 44 11.13 -11.82 -7.69
N LYS A 45 11.39 -12.29 -8.93
CA LYS A 45 10.68 -11.80 -10.14
C LYS A 45 9.16 -11.95 -10.03
N LYS A 46 8.69 -13.07 -9.50
CA LYS A 46 7.25 -13.35 -9.31
C LYS A 46 6.71 -12.60 -8.08
N ALA A 47 7.50 -12.51 -7.01
CA ALA A 47 7.17 -11.75 -5.81
C ALA A 47 6.96 -10.25 -6.12
N PHE A 48 7.81 -9.66 -6.97
CA PHE A 48 7.68 -8.28 -7.41
C PHE A 48 6.36 -8.01 -8.15
N LEU A 49 6.02 -8.87 -9.13
CA LEU A 49 4.74 -8.76 -9.84
C LEU A 49 3.53 -8.97 -8.92
N HIS A 50 3.64 -9.90 -7.96
CA HIS A 50 2.60 -10.13 -6.98
C HIS A 50 2.41 -8.92 -6.07
N SER A 51 3.49 -8.35 -5.55
CA SER A 51 3.42 -7.16 -4.70
C SER A 51 2.86 -5.96 -5.46
N LEU A 52 3.24 -5.76 -6.73
CA LEU A 52 2.68 -4.71 -7.56
C LEU A 52 1.16 -4.84 -7.69
N ILE A 53 0.65 -6.03 -7.98
CA ILE A 53 -0.79 -6.26 -8.13
C ILE A 53 -1.52 -6.03 -6.81
N VAL A 54 -0.95 -6.53 -5.71
CA VAL A 54 -1.54 -6.40 -4.37
C VAL A 54 -1.57 -4.94 -3.92
N ASN A 55 -0.46 -4.20 -4.05
CA ASN A 55 -0.41 -2.78 -3.71
C ASN A 55 -1.37 -1.93 -4.54
N VAL A 56 -1.44 -2.17 -5.86
CA VAL A 56 -2.38 -1.45 -6.73
C VAL A 56 -3.83 -1.75 -6.34
N ALA A 57 -4.15 -3.01 -6.02
CA ALA A 57 -5.48 -3.38 -5.56
C ALA A 57 -5.81 -2.73 -4.20
N SER A 58 -4.88 -2.75 -3.24
CA SER A 58 -5.04 -2.09 -1.94
C SER A 58 -5.22 -0.58 -2.08
N LEU A 59 -4.51 0.05 -3.01
CA LEU A 59 -4.63 1.47 -3.31
C LEU A 59 -6.01 1.82 -3.91
N CYS A 60 -6.52 1.00 -4.83
CA CYS A 60 -7.89 1.13 -5.34
C CYS A 60 -8.93 1.02 -4.21
N VAL A 61 -8.77 0.04 -3.32
CA VAL A 61 -9.66 -0.11 -2.15
C VAL A 61 -9.54 1.10 -1.22
N GLY A 62 -8.33 1.61 -0.99
CA GLY A 62 -8.09 2.80 -0.19
C GLY A 62 -8.84 4.02 -0.72
N PHE A 63 -8.80 4.27 -2.03
CA PHE A 63 -9.58 5.36 -2.64
C PHE A 63 -11.09 5.17 -2.51
N ILE A 64 -11.58 3.94 -2.68
CA ILE A 64 -13.00 3.63 -2.51
C ILE A 64 -13.41 3.93 -1.06
N LEU A 65 -12.63 3.48 -0.08
CA LEU A 65 -12.90 3.73 1.34
C LEU A 65 -12.85 5.22 1.68
N GLN A 66 -11.92 5.97 1.12
CA GLN A 66 -11.82 7.41 1.35
C GLN A 66 -13.12 8.13 0.96
N GLU A 67 -13.76 7.72 -0.15
CA GLU A 67 -15.05 8.30 -0.57
C GLU A 67 -16.17 7.99 0.44
N PHE A 68 -16.24 6.75 0.91
CA PHE A 68 -17.27 6.30 1.85
C PHE A 68 -17.10 6.85 3.28
N PHE A 69 -15.86 7.16 3.68
CA PHE A 69 -15.53 7.66 5.02
C PHE A 69 -15.09 9.13 5.02
N SER A 70 -15.36 9.85 3.93
CA SER A 70 -14.97 11.26 3.74
C SER A 70 -15.50 12.20 4.83
N ASP A 71 -16.64 11.85 5.45
CA ASP A 71 -17.30 12.64 6.51
C ASP A 71 -16.99 12.18 7.96
N GLY A 72 -15.99 11.32 8.17
CA GLY A 72 -15.37 11.22 9.50
C GLY A 72 -15.22 9.81 10.07
N LEU A 73 -13.96 9.44 10.25
CA LEU A 73 -13.52 8.74 11.45
C LEU A 73 -12.89 9.79 12.36
N ASP A 74 -13.70 10.54 13.10
CA ASP A 74 -13.22 11.52 14.09
C ASP A 74 -12.77 10.76 15.35
N THR A 75 -11.74 9.95 15.17
CA THR A 75 -11.23 9.00 16.15
C THR A 75 -9.70 9.12 16.17
N SER A 76 -9.06 8.58 17.21
CA SER A 76 -7.61 8.61 17.31
C SER A 76 -6.93 8.02 16.07
N GLN A 77 -5.82 8.63 15.66
CA GLN A 77 -5.00 8.20 14.52
C GLN A 77 -4.64 6.71 14.57
N TRP A 78 -4.42 6.18 15.78
CA TRP A 78 -4.16 4.76 16.01
C TRP A 78 -5.30 3.83 15.59
N VAL A 79 -6.55 4.24 15.84
CA VAL A 79 -7.72 3.45 15.43
C VAL A 79 -7.87 3.47 13.92
N ILE A 80 -7.65 4.62 13.28
CA ILE A 80 -7.68 4.74 11.81
C ILE A 80 -6.62 3.83 11.19
N LEU A 81 -5.38 3.86 11.68
CA LEU A 81 -4.30 2.99 11.18
C LEU A 81 -4.63 1.51 11.38
N LEU A 82 -5.24 1.13 12.51
CA LEU A 82 -5.63 -0.25 12.78
C LEU A 82 -6.78 -0.72 11.88
N ILE A 83 -7.75 0.15 11.59
CA ILE A 83 -8.84 -0.13 10.64
C ILE A 83 -8.25 -0.32 9.23
N LEU A 84 -7.42 0.61 8.77
CA LEU A 84 -6.79 0.54 7.45
C LEU A 84 -5.91 -0.72 7.32
N TYR A 85 -5.13 -1.05 8.36
CA TYR A 85 -4.35 -2.29 8.42
C TYR A 85 -5.24 -3.54 8.36
N GLY A 86 -6.37 -3.55 9.07
CA GLY A 86 -7.33 -4.64 9.02
C GLY A 86 -7.93 -4.83 7.62
N VAL A 87 -8.31 -3.73 6.97
CA VAL A 87 -8.81 -3.75 5.59
C VAL A 87 -7.76 -4.32 4.65
N THR A 88 -6.51 -3.83 4.71
CA THR A 88 -5.47 -4.31 3.79
C THR A 88 -5.23 -5.81 3.99
N LEU A 89 -5.20 -6.32 5.22
CA LEU A 89 -5.12 -7.77 5.44
C LEU A 89 -6.25 -8.56 4.79
N VAL A 90 -7.49 -8.06 4.88
CA VAL A 90 -8.68 -8.72 4.30
C VAL A 90 -8.63 -8.70 2.77
N VAL A 91 -8.04 -7.67 2.15
CA VAL A 91 -7.96 -7.54 0.69
C VAL A 91 -6.74 -8.29 0.13
N GLU A 92 -5.58 -8.11 0.75
CA GLU A 92 -4.31 -8.61 0.22
C GLU A 92 -4.15 -10.10 0.39
N THR A 93 -4.63 -10.65 1.51
CA THR A 93 -4.47 -12.08 1.79
C THR A 93 -5.19 -12.97 0.77
N PRO A 94 -6.47 -12.71 0.42
CA PRO A 94 -7.15 -13.43 -0.65
C PRO A 94 -6.49 -13.24 -2.01
N LEU A 95 -6.00 -12.04 -2.34
CA LEU A 95 -5.31 -11.77 -3.60
C LEU A 95 -4.01 -12.58 -3.71
N LEU A 96 -3.16 -12.54 -2.69
CA LEU A 96 -1.93 -13.31 -2.63
C LEU A 96 -2.21 -14.81 -2.78
N TYR A 97 -3.19 -15.32 -2.03
CA TYR A 97 -3.59 -16.72 -2.11
C TYR A 97 -4.13 -17.09 -3.50
N ALA A 98 -4.98 -16.25 -4.09
CA ALA A 98 -5.52 -16.46 -5.44
C ALA A 98 -4.42 -16.51 -6.51
N MET A 99 -3.40 -15.66 -6.39
CA MET A 99 -2.26 -15.62 -7.30
C MET A 99 -1.26 -16.76 -7.09
N ASN A 100 -1.27 -17.42 -5.93
CA ASN A 100 -0.36 -18.52 -5.62
C ASN A 100 -1.03 -19.67 -4.86
N ARG A 101 -2.05 -20.29 -5.47
CA ARG A 101 -2.81 -21.42 -4.90
C ARG A 101 -1.96 -22.66 -4.56
N SER A 102 -0.71 -22.73 -5.02
CA SER A 102 0.23 -23.78 -4.66
C SER A 102 0.71 -23.71 -3.20
N LYS A 103 0.55 -22.56 -2.54
CA LYS A 103 0.98 -22.33 -1.15
C LYS A 103 -0.23 -22.45 -0.22
N PRO A 104 -0.02 -22.95 1.02
CA PRO A 104 -1.11 -23.03 1.99
C PRO A 104 -1.58 -21.63 2.39
N LEU A 105 -2.90 -21.49 2.62
CA LEU A 105 -3.53 -20.23 3.01
C LEU A 105 -2.86 -19.59 4.23
N PHE A 106 -2.48 -20.40 5.21
CA PHE A 106 -1.76 -19.93 6.40
C PHE A 106 -0.47 -19.19 6.06
N LYS A 107 0.26 -19.63 5.03
CA LYS A 107 1.48 -18.95 4.58
C LYS A 107 1.17 -17.61 3.90
N ALA A 108 0.06 -17.52 3.17
CA ALA A 108 -0.40 -16.25 2.60
C ALA A 108 -0.77 -15.25 3.70
N ILE A 109 -1.48 -15.71 4.75
CA ILE A 109 -1.82 -14.89 5.93
C ILE A 109 -0.55 -14.38 6.62
N GLN A 110 0.42 -15.25 6.91
CA GLN A 110 1.66 -14.87 7.57
C GLN A 110 2.44 -13.81 6.78
N VAL A 111 2.58 -14.02 5.47
CA VAL A 111 3.33 -13.09 4.60
C VAL A 111 2.60 -11.76 4.51
N SER A 112 1.28 -11.77 4.31
CA SER A 112 0.43 -10.57 4.30
C SER A 112 0.52 -9.78 5.61
N LEU A 113 0.47 -10.46 6.76
CA LEU A 113 0.62 -9.86 8.09
C LEU A 113 1.95 -9.13 8.24
N VAL A 114 3.06 -9.80 7.92
CA VAL A 114 4.41 -9.26 8.08
C VAL A 114 4.65 -8.10 7.10
N MET A 115 4.20 -8.24 5.85
CA MET A 115 4.31 -7.19 4.84
C MET A 115 3.57 -5.93 5.26
N ASN A 116 2.27 -6.05 5.56
CA ASN A 116 1.48 -4.91 6.00
C ASN A 116 2.04 -4.30 7.29
N PHE A 117 2.47 -5.12 8.25
CA PHE A 117 2.96 -4.61 9.53
C PHE A 117 4.20 -3.73 9.34
N LEU A 118 5.13 -4.18 8.50
CA LEU A 118 6.33 -3.40 8.17
C LEU A 118 6.00 -2.13 7.38
N THR A 119 5.09 -2.21 6.40
CA THR A 119 4.65 -1.04 5.62
C THR A 119 4.00 0.02 6.52
N TYR A 120 3.15 -0.37 7.47
CA TYR A 120 2.52 0.57 8.39
C TYR A 120 3.47 1.14 9.45
N ILE A 121 4.47 0.37 9.91
CA ILE A 121 5.54 0.91 10.75
C ILE A 121 6.32 2.00 10.00
N ILE A 122 6.67 1.72 8.74
CA ILE A 122 7.39 2.70 7.90
C ILE A 122 6.52 3.94 7.70
N LEU A 123 5.24 3.77 7.32
CA LEU A 123 4.30 4.87 7.18
C LEU A 123 4.22 5.73 8.46
N TYR A 124 4.12 5.08 9.62
CA TYR A 124 4.07 5.77 10.91
C TYR A 124 5.32 6.62 11.17
N LEU A 125 6.52 6.04 10.97
CA LEU A 125 7.79 6.74 11.12
C LEU A 125 7.95 7.93 10.16
N PHE A 126 7.39 7.87 8.96
CA PHE A 126 7.39 8.98 8.00
C PHE A 126 6.34 10.06 8.30
N SER A 127 5.32 9.73 9.10
CA SER A 127 4.22 10.64 9.47
C SER A 127 4.43 11.39 10.79
N MET A 128 5.46 11.02 11.56
CA MET A 128 5.96 11.77 12.71
C MET A 128 6.93 12.86 12.25
#